data_AF-A0A7C1C1B0-F1
#
_entry.id   AF-A0A7C1C1B0-F1
#
_cell.length_a   1.000
_cell.length_b   1.000
_cell.length_c   1.000
_cell.angle_alpha   90.00
_cell.angle_beta   90.00
_cell.angle_gamma   90.00
#
_symmetry.space_group_name_H-M   'P 1'
#
loop_
_entity.id
_entity.type
_entity.pdbx_description
1 polymer ?
#
loop_
_entity_poly.entity_id
_entity_poly.type
_entity_poly.pdbx_seq_one_letter_code
_entity_poly.pdbx_strand_id
1 'polypeptide(L)'
;MKKHVDLLIRNASEIVTLRDYGRPRKGSREMNDIGITKDGFIAIDSGKIVDIGKSCHYNADEIIDAKGKTVIPGFVDAHTHLAFSGYRDFELDLKLRGASYTDILNAGGGINYTVKLTRKASKEELAKRAEERLNVMLAHGTTTCEAKSGYGLDKDTEIRILEVYRELNKNHPIDIVSTFLGAHAFPDEFRGRENDYVSFIADEVIPEVAERGLAEFCDVFLEKGFFNRDQARRILMKGKEYNLIPKIHADELSYCGGAVLAAEINAISADHLLKISDEGIERLASSKTIAVLLPATVLSLMEKEFAPARKLIESKIPVALATDLNPNCYTENMQLVIQLACYYMKMTPAEALVASTINAAYAIGKEHEVGSLDIGKQADIVILDCPSYTFIPYHFGVNLVEKVIKKGKIVCENQF
;
A
#
# COMPACT_ATOMS: atom_id res chain seq x y z
N MET A 1 34.99 17.18 19.55
CA MET A 1 34.95 17.37 18.09
C MET A 1 33.56 17.03 17.61
N LYS A 2 32.98 17.81 16.68
CA LYS A 2 31.70 17.44 16.06
C LYS A 2 31.90 16.16 15.23
N LYS A 3 30.94 15.23 15.29
CA LYS A 3 30.92 14.03 14.44
C LYS A 3 30.58 14.44 13.00
N HIS A 4 31.02 13.67 12.00
CA HIS A 4 30.76 13.93 10.57
C HIS A 4 29.82 12.85 10.01
N VAL A 5 28.89 13.24 9.13
CA VAL A 5 27.91 12.33 8.48
C VAL A 5 27.69 12.74 7.02
N ASP A 6 27.13 11.86 6.20
CA ASP A 6 26.84 12.16 4.79
C ASP A 6 25.81 13.30 4.63
N LEU A 7 24.67 13.22 5.32
CA LEU A 7 23.55 14.16 5.16
C LEU A 7 23.00 14.61 6.52
N LEU A 8 22.75 15.91 6.64
CA LEU A 8 22.14 16.52 7.82
C LEU A 8 20.91 17.35 7.46
N ILE A 9 19.75 16.97 7.99
CA ILE A 9 18.53 17.81 7.97
C ILE A 9 18.49 18.59 9.28
N ARG A 10 18.32 19.91 9.25
CA ARG A 10 18.29 20.76 10.46
C ARG A 10 17.15 21.78 10.45
N ASN A 11 16.84 22.31 11.63
CA ASN A 11 15.83 23.35 11.86
C ASN A 11 14.41 22.97 11.45
N ALA A 12 14.09 21.67 11.36
CA ALA A 12 12.75 21.21 11.04
C ALA A 12 11.75 21.72 12.08
N SER A 13 10.64 22.32 11.64
CA SER A 13 9.58 22.81 12.54
C SER A 13 8.98 21.66 13.34
N GLU A 14 8.71 20.54 12.66
CA GLU A 14 8.34 19.28 13.27
C GLU A 14 9.10 18.12 12.61
N ILE A 15 9.69 17.24 13.42
CA ILE A 15 10.11 15.90 13.01
C ILE A 15 9.13 14.92 13.65
N VAL A 16 8.36 14.21 12.82
CA VAL A 16 7.47 13.15 13.28
C VAL A 16 8.20 11.82 13.16
N THR A 17 8.47 11.18 14.29
CA THR A 17 9.38 10.02 14.34
C THR A 17 8.67 8.69 14.13
N LEU A 18 7.42 8.57 14.60
CA LEU A 18 6.64 7.33 14.53
C LEU A 18 7.37 6.12 15.11
N ARG A 19 8.13 6.33 16.19
CA ARG A 19 8.94 5.31 16.88
C ARG A 19 8.28 3.93 16.87
N ASP A 20 9.04 2.94 16.45
CA ASP A 20 8.60 1.55 16.39
C ASP A 20 8.50 0.93 17.79
N TYR A 21 7.37 0.26 18.05
CA TYR A 21 7.10 -0.43 19.32
C TYR A 21 7.41 -1.94 19.25
N GLY A 22 8.01 -2.40 18.14
CA GLY A 22 8.24 -3.82 17.86
C GLY A 22 6.94 -4.59 17.55
N ARG A 23 5.88 -3.86 17.23
CA ARG A 23 4.56 -4.36 16.79
C ARG A 23 3.77 -3.22 16.15
N PRO A 24 2.76 -3.52 15.31
CA PRO A 24 1.87 -2.48 14.80
C PRO A 24 1.11 -1.79 15.93
N ARG A 25 0.79 -0.52 15.71
CA ARG A 25 0.08 0.33 16.65
C ARG A 25 -1.41 0.07 16.56
N LYS A 26 -2.06 -0.04 17.71
CA LYS A 26 -3.48 -0.37 17.79
C LYS A 26 -4.25 0.53 18.74
N GLY A 27 -5.46 0.88 18.33
CA GLY A 27 -6.35 1.75 19.10
C GLY A 27 -5.90 3.19 19.17
N SER A 28 -6.86 4.06 19.52
CA SER A 28 -6.70 5.50 19.38
C SER A 28 -5.49 6.02 20.16
N ARG A 29 -5.24 5.51 21.37
CA ARG A 29 -4.10 5.97 22.19
C ARG A 29 -2.75 5.76 21.49
N GLU A 30 -2.47 4.56 20.97
CA GLU A 30 -1.18 4.27 20.36
C GLU A 30 -1.05 4.88 18.96
N MET A 31 -2.14 4.89 18.19
CA MET A 31 -2.13 5.46 16.85
C MET A 31 -2.06 7.00 16.85
N ASN A 32 -2.40 7.67 17.95
CA ASN A 32 -2.17 9.12 18.12
C ASN A 32 -0.78 9.46 18.69
N ASP A 33 0.02 8.47 19.09
CA ASP A 33 1.33 8.67 19.73
C ASP A 33 2.47 8.73 18.70
N ILE A 34 2.55 9.80 17.92
CA ILE A 34 3.43 9.88 16.73
C ILE A 34 4.86 10.37 17.00
N GLY A 35 5.16 10.81 18.22
CA GLY A 35 6.49 11.29 18.63
C GLY A 35 6.98 12.50 17.83
N ILE A 36 6.79 13.72 18.34
CA ILE A 36 7.16 14.97 17.67
C ILE A 36 8.39 15.60 18.32
N THR A 37 9.42 15.88 17.52
CA THR A 37 10.54 16.74 17.90
C THR A 37 10.44 18.08 17.18
N LYS A 38 10.26 19.16 17.94
CA LYS A 38 10.24 20.53 17.41
C LYS A 38 11.64 21.12 17.31
N ASP A 39 11.86 21.94 16.28
CA ASP A 39 13.13 22.63 15.99
C ASP A 39 14.32 21.65 15.98
N GLY A 40 14.12 20.52 15.30
CA GLY A 40 14.99 19.36 15.38
C GLY A 40 15.99 19.23 14.22
N PHE A 41 16.86 18.23 14.36
CA PHE A 41 17.75 17.74 13.31
C PHE A 41 17.65 16.22 13.14
N ILE A 42 18.03 15.73 11.96
CA ILE A 42 18.24 14.31 11.65
C ILE A 42 19.63 14.19 11.02
N ALA A 43 20.48 13.34 11.61
CA ALA A 43 21.78 12.99 11.04
C ALA A 43 21.69 11.63 10.34
N ILE A 44 22.23 11.56 9.12
CA ILE A 44 22.13 10.40 8.23
C ILE A 44 23.52 10.05 7.72
N ASP A 45 23.91 8.79 7.87
CA ASP A 45 25.22 8.29 7.48
C ASP A 45 25.08 6.89 6.88
N SER A 46 25.77 6.63 5.77
CA SER A 46 25.72 5.37 5.03
C SER A 46 24.30 4.88 4.75
N GLY A 47 23.41 5.82 4.40
CA GLY A 47 22.00 5.57 4.10
C GLY A 47 21.10 5.23 5.28
N LYS A 48 21.59 5.40 6.52
CA LYS A 48 20.85 5.10 7.76
C LYS A 48 20.73 6.32 8.66
N ILE A 49 19.67 6.35 9.44
CA ILE A 49 19.48 7.37 10.48
C ILE A 49 20.42 7.05 11.64
N VAL A 50 21.30 7.97 12.02
CA VAL A 50 22.26 7.77 13.12
C VAL A 50 21.93 8.58 14.37
N ASP A 51 21.19 9.68 14.24
CA ASP A 51 20.76 10.49 15.38
C ASP A 51 19.59 11.41 15.03
N ILE A 52 18.76 11.71 16.03
CA ILE A 52 17.66 12.68 15.95
C ILE A 52 17.60 13.45 17.27
N GLY A 53 17.53 14.77 17.20
CA GLY A 53 17.43 15.58 18.42
C GLY A 53 17.18 17.05 18.16
N LYS A 54 17.36 17.87 19.20
CA LYS A 54 17.18 19.34 19.13
C LYS A 54 18.49 20.11 18.94
N SER A 55 19.57 19.64 19.58
CA SER A 55 20.86 20.31 19.56
C SER A 55 21.83 19.58 18.63
N CYS A 56 21.96 20.09 17.41
CA CYS A 56 22.84 19.48 16.42
C CYS A 56 24.32 19.66 16.79
N HIS A 57 25.05 18.54 16.83
CA HIS A 57 26.49 18.48 17.10
C HIS A 57 27.26 17.75 15.99
N TYR A 58 26.66 17.67 14.80
CA TYR A 58 27.23 17.08 13.60
C TYR A 58 27.69 18.15 12.60
N ASN A 59 28.68 17.80 11.81
CA ASN A 59 28.97 18.39 10.50
C ASN A 59 28.53 17.39 9.42
N ALA A 60 28.28 17.84 8.19
CA ALA A 60 27.91 16.94 7.10
C ALA A 60 28.44 17.40 5.74
N ASP A 61 28.54 16.46 4.81
CA ASP A 61 28.85 16.76 3.40
C ASP A 61 27.71 17.57 2.76
N GLU A 62 26.46 17.16 3.03
CA GLU A 62 25.26 17.85 2.57
C GLU A 62 24.39 18.30 3.75
N ILE A 63 23.85 19.53 3.67
CA ILE A 63 22.99 20.11 4.71
C ILE A 63 21.69 20.61 4.08
N ILE A 64 20.57 20.09 4.57
CA ILE A 64 19.22 20.56 4.24
C ILE A 64 18.69 21.41 5.40
N ASP A 65 18.33 22.66 5.10
CA ASP A 65 17.61 23.53 6.04
C ASP A 65 16.10 23.32 5.90
N ALA A 66 15.50 22.66 6.88
CA ALA A 66 14.08 22.34 6.95
C ALA A 66 13.28 23.37 7.77
N LYS A 67 13.79 24.61 7.91
CA LYS A 67 13.08 25.68 8.60
C LYS A 67 11.70 25.94 7.98
N GLY A 68 10.66 25.94 8.82
CA GLY A 68 9.26 26.12 8.39
C GLY A 68 8.61 24.86 7.81
N LYS A 69 9.35 23.74 7.78
CA LYS A 69 8.97 22.50 7.12
C LYS A 69 8.81 21.36 8.11
N THR A 70 8.07 20.35 7.71
CA THR A 70 7.82 19.14 8.49
C THR A 70 8.57 17.98 7.87
N VAL A 71 9.19 17.16 8.71
CA VAL A 71 9.92 15.97 8.30
C VAL A 71 9.23 14.74 8.86
N ILE A 72 8.88 13.79 7.98
CA ILE A 72 8.20 12.53 8.31
C ILE A 72 8.94 11.35 7.67
N PRO A 73 8.71 10.09 8.09
CA PRO A 73 9.13 8.94 7.29
C PRO A 73 8.49 8.99 5.91
N GLY A 74 9.16 8.41 4.92
CA GLY A 74 8.53 8.14 3.63
C GLY A 74 7.25 7.32 3.77
N PHE A 75 6.25 7.62 2.93
CA PHE A 75 5.01 6.86 2.95
C PHE A 75 5.26 5.42 2.50
N VAL A 76 4.54 4.50 3.14
CA VAL A 76 4.49 3.11 2.72
C VAL A 76 3.09 2.86 2.16
N ASP A 77 3.02 2.58 0.87
CA ASP A 77 1.76 2.25 0.20
C ASP A 77 1.55 0.73 0.25
N ALA A 78 0.70 0.27 1.18
CA ALA A 78 0.61 -1.15 1.53
C ALA A 78 -0.17 -2.02 0.52
N HIS A 79 -0.75 -1.42 -0.53
CA HIS A 79 -1.63 -2.11 -1.46
C HIS A 79 -1.73 -1.36 -2.80
N THR A 80 -1.13 -1.93 -3.87
CA THR A 80 -1.29 -1.40 -5.24
C THR A 80 -1.35 -2.50 -6.29
N HIS A 81 -1.86 -2.16 -7.48
CA HIS A 81 -1.72 -2.94 -8.71
C HIS A 81 -0.98 -2.11 -9.75
N LEU A 82 0.35 -2.19 -9.75
CA LEU A 82 1.19 -1.23 -10.46
C LEU A 82 1.37 -1.51 -11.96
N ALA A 83 1.57 -2.78 -12.33
CA ALA A 83 1.82 -3.19 -13.71
C ALA A 83 0.53 -3.65 -14.40
N PHE A 84 -0.07 -2.72 -15.15
CA PHE A 84 -1.19 -2.97 -16.06
C PHE A 84 -1.08 -2.09 -17.31
N SER A 85 -1.71 -2.54 -18.40
CA SER A 85 -1.84 -1.75 -19.64
C SER A 85 -3.28 -1.29 -19.88
N GLY A 86 -3.41 -0.12 -20.51
CA GLY A 86 -4.69 0.52 -20.79
C GLY A 86 -5.25 1.37 -19.67
N TYR A 87 -6.44 1.92 -19.94
CA TYR A 87 -7.22 2.77 -19.05
C TYR A 87 -8.68 2.34 -19.09
N ARG A 88 -9.41 2.55 -17.99
CA ARG A 88 -10.86 2.25 -17.87
C ARG A 88 -11.68 3.52 -17.68
N ASP A 89 -11.21 4.65 -18.21
CA ASP A 89 -11.84 5.97 -18.09
C ASP A 89 -13.27 5.98 -18.67
N PHE A 90 -13.52 5.25 -19.75
CA PHE A 90 -14.86 5.12 -20.35
C PHE A 90 -15.91 4.55 -19.38
N GLU A 91 -15.49 3.78 -18.37
CA GLU A 91 -16.43 3.25 -17.38
C GLU A 91 -16.99 4.33 -16.47
N LEU A 92 -16.28 5.45 -16.28
CA LEU A 92 -16.79 6.56 -15.51
C LEU A 92 -18.06 7.15 -16.15
N ASP A 93 -18.07 7.33 -17.48
CA ASP A 93 -19.27 7.78 -18.20
C ASP A 93 -20.44 6.78 -18.04
N LEU A 94 -20.16 5.48 -18.11
CA LEU A 94 -21.18 4.44 -17.90
C LEU A 94 -21.74 4.48 -16.47
N LYS A 95 -20.88 4.56 -15.45
CA LYS A 95 -21.28 4.67 -14.04
C LYS A 95 -22.13 5.92 -13.80
N LEU A 96 -21.74 7.06 -14.36
CA LEU A 96 -22.49 8.33 -14.25
C LEU A 96 -23.87 8.27 -14.91
N ARG A 97 -24.04 7.42 -15.93
CA ARG A 97 -25.34 7.12 -16.55
C ARG A 97 -26.16 6.06 -15.79
N GLY A 98 -25.65 5.57 -14.66
CA GLY A 98 -26.32 4.61 -13.80
C GLY A 98 -26.12 3.15 -14.20
N ALA A 99 -25.13 2.83 -15.04
CA ALA A 99 -24.80 1.44 -15.38
C ALA A 99 -24.34 0.67 -14.12
N SER A 100 -24.90 -0.52 -13.92
CA SER A 100 -24.41 -1.43 -12.88
C SER A 100 -23.06 -2.03 -13.26
N TYR A 101 -22.35 -2.62 -12.30
CA TYR A 101 -21.11 -3.35 -12.58
C TYR A 101 -21.31 -4.45 -13.64
N THR A 102 -22.45 -5.15 -13.58
CA THR A 102 -22.83 -6.16 -14.58
C THR A 102 -23.02 -5.56 -15.97
N ASP A 103 -23.61 -4.37 -16.08
CA ASP A 103 -23.78 -3.67 -17.36
C ASP A 103 -22.42 -3.28 -17.97
N ILE A 104 -21.50 -2.82 -17.13
CA ILE A 104 -20.14 -2.45 -17.54
C ILE A 104 -19.38 -3.68 -18.04
N LEU A 105 -19.49 -4.82 -17.34
CA LEU A 105 -18.93 -6.09 -17.82
C LEU A 105 -19.51 -6.50 -19.18
N ASN A 106 -20.82 -6.40 -19.35
CA ASN A 106 -21.50 -6.72 -20.61
C ASN A 106 -21.11 -5.78 -21.76
N ALA A 107 -20.78 -4.52 -21.46
CA ALA A 107 -20.24 -3.55 -22.41
C ALA A 107 -18.76 -3.79 -22.76
N GLY A 108 -18.14 -4.86 -22.23
CA GLY A 108 -16.75 -5.22 -22.48
C GLY A 108 -15.75 -4.49 -21.58
N GLY A 109 -16.21 -3.82 -20.52
CA GLY A 109 -15.37 -3.24 -19.47
C GLY A 109 -15.01 -4.25 -18.38
N GLY A 110 -14.74 -3.75 -17.18
CA GLY A 110 -14.36 -4.54 -16.02
C GLY A 110 -12.91 -4.98 -16.01
N ILE A 111 -12.57 -5.85 -15.05
CA ILE A 111 -11.24 -6.44 -14.91
C ILE A 111 -10.77 -7.13 -16.20
N ASN A 112 -11.67 -7.86 -16.88
CA ASN A 112 -11.34 -8.59 -18.11
C ASN A 112 -10.91 -7.67 -19.27
N TYR A 113 -11.34 -6.41 -19.29
CA TYR A 113 -10.82 -5.42 -20.23
C TYR A 113 -9.31 -5.17 -20.01
N THR A 114 -8.92 -4.95 -18.75
CA THR A 114 -7.51 -4.73 -18.38
C THR A 114 -6.68 -5.99 -18.59
N VAL A 115 -7.22 -7.16 -18.29
CA VAL A 115 -6.55 -8.45 -18.52
C VAL A 115 -6.20 -8.62 -20.00
N LYS A 116 -7.14 -8.35 -20.91
CA LYS A 116 -6.90 -8.45 -22.36
C LYS A 116 -5.79 -7.52 -22.84
N LEU A 117 -5.70 -6.30 -22.30
CA LEU A 117 -4.65 -5.35 -22.66
C LEU A 117 -3.30 -5.74 -22.05
N THR A 118 -3.30 -6.18 -20.79
CA THR A 118 -2.09 -6.58 -20.07
C THR A 118 -1.47 -7.87 -20.62
N ARG A 119 -2.29 -8.84 -21.04
CA ARG A 119 -1.82 -10.05 -21.77
C ARG A 119 -1.12 -9.72 -23.08
N LYS A 120 -1.59 -8.68 -23.81
CA LYS A 120 -1.01 -8.25 -25.09
C LYS A 120 0.26 -7.41 -24.93
N ALA A 121 0.40 -6.68 -23.83
CA ALA A 121 1.55 -5.83 -23.57
C ALA A 121 2.83 -6.66 -23.41
N SER A 122 3.96 -6.12 -23.89
CA SER A 122 5.26 -6.71 -23.64
C SER A 122 5.71 -6.43 -22.20
N LYS A 123 6.75 -7.15 -21.74
CA LYS A 123 7.34 -6.92 -20.42
C LYS A 123 7.86 -5.48 -20.30
N GLU A 124 8.51 -4.99 -21.35
CA GLU A 124 9.07 -3.64 -21.43
C GLU A 124 7.99 -2.56 -21.40
N GLU A 125 6.86 -2.78 -22.09
CA GLU A 125 5.72 -1.85 -22.01
C GLU A 125 5.14 -1.80 -20.59
N LEU A 126 4.96 -2.95 -19.95
CA LEU A 126 4.47 -3.02 -18.57
C LEU A 126 5.44 -2.35 -17.59
N ALA A 127 6.75 -2.59 -17.74
CA ALA A 127 7.78 -1.96 -16.92
C ALA A 127 7.77 -0.44 -17.06
N LYS A 128 7.74 0.06 -18.30
CA LYS A 128 7.69 1.52 -18.54
C LYS A 128 6.47 2.17 -17.90
N ARG A 129 5.27 1.59 -18.07
CA ARG A 129 4.04 2.15 -17.49
C ARG A 129 4.04 2.10 -15.96
N ALA A 130 4.55 1.01 -15.38
CA ALA A 130 4.70 0.88 -13.93
C ALA A 130 5.72 1.90 -13.39
N GLU A 131 6.84 2.12 -14.09
CA GLU A 131 7.82 3.15 -13.75
C GLU A 131 7.23 4.57 -13.78
N GLU A 132 6.43 4.89 -14.81
CA GLU A 132 5.72 6.17 -14.89
C GLU A 132 4.84 6.42 -13.65
N ARG A 133 4.12 5.41 -13.17
CA ARG A 133 3.32 5.48 -11.94
C ARG A 133 4.18 5.59 -10.69
N LEU A 134 5.25 4.81 -10.59
CA LEU A 134 6.21 4.89 -9.48
C LEU A 134 6.83 6.28 -9.35
N ASN A 135 7.13 6.95 -10.46
CA ASN A 135 7.64 8.32 -10.45
C ASN A 135 6.63 9.30 -9.84
N VAL A 136 5.34 9.14 -10.13
CA VAL A 136 4.28 9.95 -9.51
C VAL A 136 4.10 9.61 -8.04
N MET A 137 4.13 8.33 -7.66
CA MET A 137 4.09 7.89 -6.26
C MET A 137 5.27 8.49 -5.46
N LEU A 138 6.48 8.47 -6.04
CA LEU A 138 7.69 9.04 -5.44
C LEU A 138 7.54 10.55 -5.26
N ALA A 139 7.04 11.25 -6.28
CA ALA A 139 6.79 12.69 -6.19
C ALA A 139 5.76 13.04 -5.10
N HIS A 140 4.86 12.12 -4.74
CA HIS A 140 3.90 12.28 -3.65
C HIS A 140 4.38 11.74 -2.29
N GLY A 141 5.64 11.30 -2.20
CA GLY A 141 6.31 10.94 -0.94
C GLY A 141 6.34 9.44 -0.63
N THR A 142 5.84 8.58 -1.52
CA THR A 142 5.95 7.12 -1.32
C THR A 142 7.38 6.66 -1.56
N THR A 143 7.97 5.98 -0.57
CA THR A 143 9.33 5.41 -0.66
C THR A 143 9.33 3.89 -0.72
N THR A 144 8.22 3.26 -0.32
CA THR A 144 8.04 1.80 -0.36
C THR A 144 6.61 1.51 -0.75
N CYS A 145 6.40 0.54 -1.64
CA CYS A 145 5.06 0.09 -1.99
C CYS A 145 4.99 -1.42 -2.11
N GLU A 146 3.81 -1.97 -1.81
CA GLU A 146 3.43 -3.28 -2.27
C GLU A 146 2.85 -3.20 -3.68
N ALA A 147 3.13 -4.19 -4.52
CA ALA A 147 2.61 -4.28 -5.89
C ALA A 147 2.15 -5.71 -6.20
N LYS A 148 0.88 -5.82 -6.55
CA LYS A 148 0.20 -7.09 -6.84
C LYS A 148 0.21 -7.41 -8.33
N SER A 149 0.26 -8.68 -8.66
CA SER A 149 -0.09 -9.16 -10.00
C SER A 149 -1.63 -9.18 -10.17
N GLY A 150 -2.19 -10.12 -10.93
CA GLY A 150 -3.65 -10.31 -11.02
C GLY A 150 -4.33 -9.66 -12.23
N TYR A 151 -3.58 -9.07 -13.16
CA TYR A 151 -4.09 -8.68 -14.48
C TYR A 151 -3.59 -9.59 -15.61
N GLY A 152 -2.99 -10.73 -15.27
CA GLY A 152 -2.68 -11.80 -16.22
C GLY A 152 -3.76 -12.86 -16.25
N LEU A 153 -4.15 -13.40 -15.10
CA LEU A 153 -5.06 -14.56 -14.98
C LEU A 153 -4.64 -15.80 -15.81
N ASP A 154 -3.38 -15.83 -16.24
CA ASP A 154 -2.70 -16.95 -16.86
C ASP A 154 -1.27 -16.96 -16.32
N LYS A 155 -0.61 -18.12 -16.43
CA LYS A 155 0.70 -18.32 -15.82
C LYS A 155 1.76 -17.36 -16.36
N ASP A 156 1.87 -17.27 -17.68
CA ASP A 156 2.93 -16.53 -18.35
C ASP A 156 2.84 -15.03 -18.06
N THR A 157 1.63 -14.47 -18.05
CA THR A 157 1.40 -13.04 -17.80
C THR A 157 1.54 -12.70 -16.33
N GLU A 158 1.05 -13.54 -15.41
CA GLU A 158 1.26 -13.32 -13.97
C GLU A 158 2.74 -13.30 -13.62
N ILE A 159 3.50 -14.26 -14.15
CA ILE A 159 4.96 -14.31 -14.01
C ILE A 159 5.61 -13.08 -14.62
N ARG A 160 5.21 -12.68 -15.83
CA ARG A 160 5.76 -11.50 -16.51
C ARG A 160 5.55 -10.23 -15.67
N ILE A 161 4.39 -10.05 -15.04
CA ILE A 161 4.13 -8.93 -14.13
C ILE A 161 5.08 -8.96 -12.92
N LEU A 162 5.24 -10.11 -12.26
CA LEU A 162 6.13 -10.21 -11.11
C LEU A 162 7.61 -10.01 -11.50
N GLU A 163 8.00 -10.42 -12.69
CA GLU A 163 9.34 -10.13 -13.23
C GLU A 163 9.55 -8.64 -13.50
N VAL A 164 8.52 -7.91 -13.95
CA VAL A 164 8.57 -6.45 -14.08
C VAL A 164 8.87 -5.82 -12.73
N TYR A 165 8.19 -6.24 -11.66
CA TYR A 165 8.45 -5.71 -10.31
C TYR A 165 9.87 -6.00 -9.84
N ARG A 166 10.38 -7.22 -10.08
CA ARG A 166 11.78 -7.56 -9.78
C ARG A 166 12.78 -6.70 -10.54
N GLU A 167 12.49 -6.36 -11.79
CA GLU A 167 13.34 -5.49 -12.61
C GLU A 167 13.31 -4.05 -12.10
N LEU A 168 12.13 -3.50 -11.86
CA LEU A 168 11.96 -2.14 -11.34
C LEU A 168 12.58 -1.97 -9.96
N ASN A 169 12.51 -2.97 -9.08
CA ASN A 169 13.12 -2.93 -7.75
C ASN A 169 14.66 -2.84 -7.77
N LYS A 170 15.30 -3.08 -8.94
CA LYS A 170 16.75 -2.87 -9.12
C LYS A 170 17.09 -1.45 -9.59
N ASN A 171 16.16 -0.80 -10.29
CA ASN A 171 16.45 0.40 -11.09
C ASN A 171 15.74 1.65 -10.54
N HIS A 172 14.59 1.50 -9.91
CA HIS A 172 13.79 2.59 -9.37
C HIS A 172 14.11 2.83 -7.88
N PRO A 173 14.06 4.09 -7.38
CA PRO A 173 14.31 4.37 -5.97
C PRO A 173 13.34 3.72 -4.98
N ILE A 174 12.04 3.63 -5.31
CA ILE A 174 11.02 2.99 -4.45
C ILE A 174 11.32 1.49 -4.31
N ASP A 175 11.32 1.00 -3.07
CA ASP A 175 11.38 -0.45 -2.80
C ASP A 175 9.99 -1.07 -3.06
N ILE A 176 9.94 -2.10 -3.91
CA ILE A 176 8.72 -2.81 -4.29
C ILE A 176 8.64 -4.17 -3.60
N VAL A 177 7.53 -4.41 -2.90
CA VAL A 177 7.19 -5.67 -2.27
C VAL A 177 6.17 -6.41 -3.13
N SER A 178 6.55 -7.55 -3.71
CA SER A 178 5.71 -8.22 -4.72
C SER A 178 4.73 -9.21 -4.09
N THR A 179 3.48 -9.15 -4.55
CA THR A 179 2.39 -10.06 -4.15
C THR A 179 1.82 -10.77 -5.36
N PHE A 180 1.71 -12.09 -5.29
CA PHE A 180 1.01 -12.88 -6.31
C PHE A 180 -0.50 -12.86 -6.05
N LEU A 181 -1.26 -12.41 -7.04
CA LEU A 181 -2.73 -12.33 -7.02
C LEU A 181 -3.33 -12.97 -8.28
N GLY A 182 -2.91 -14.18 -8.65
CA GLY A 182 -3.53 -14.89 -9.78
C GLY A 182 -5.03 -15.16 -9.56
N ALA A 183 -5.49 -15.16 -8.31
CA ALA A 183 -6.89 -15.29 -7.91
C ALA A 183 -7.61 -13.94 -7.79
N HIS A 184 -7.42 -13.06 -8.78
CA HIS A 184 -8.10 -11.75 -8.84
C HIS A 184 -9.48 -11.84 -9.47
N ALA A 185 -9.63 -12.65 -10.51
CA ALA A 185 -10.90 -12.98 -11.15
C ALA A 185 -10.80 -14.31 -11.91
N PHE A 186 -11.91 -14.79 -12.45
CA PHE A 186 -11.91 -15.93 -13.35
C PHE A 186 -11.72 -15.47 -14.80
N PRO A 187 -10.72 -16.00 -15.52
CA PRO A 187 -10.54 -15.68 -16.94
C PRO A 187 -11.62 -16.37 -17.80
N ASP A 188 -11.88 -15.81 -18.98
CA ASP A 188 -12.97 -16.25 -19.86
C ASP A 188 -12.87 -17.74 -20.26
N GLU A 189 -11.65 -18.27 -20.43
CA GLU A 189 -11.36 -19.68 -20.77
C GLU A 189 -11.72 -20.70 -19.66
N PHE A 190 -11.96 -20.23 -18.42
CA PHE A 190 -12.38 -21.05 -17.27
C PHE A 190 -13.83 -20.81 -16.84
N ARG A 191 -14.63 -20.09 -17.63
CA ARG A 191 -16.05 -19.85 -17.32
C ARG A 191 -16.82 -21.16 -17.14
N GLY A 192 -17.50 -21.34 -16.00
CA GLY A 192 -18.20 -22.57 -15.63
C GLY A 192 -17.27 -23.71 -15.18
N ARG A 193 -15.97 -23.45 -15.05
CA ARG A 193 -14.92 -24.37 -14.59
C ARG A 193 -14.06 -23.69 -13.53
N GLU A 194 -14.69 -22.94 -12.64
CA GLU A 194 -14.02 -22.10 -11.63
C GLU A 194 -13.09 -22.93 -10.73
N ASN A 195 -13.48 -24.15 -10.37
CA ASN A 195 -12.65 -25.05 -9.56
C ASN A 195 -11.43 -25.61 -10.32
N ASP A 196 -11.49 -25.71 -11.65
CA ASP A 196 -10.32 -26.06 -12.46
C ASP A 196 -9.31 -24.91 -12.41
N TYR A 197 -9.78 -23.64 -12.49
CA TYR A 197 -8.91 -22.48 -12.37
C TYR A 197 -8.26 -22.37 -10.98
N VAL A 198 -9.03 -22.63 -9.92
CA VAL A 198 -8.50 -22.71 -8.55
C VAL A 198 -7.40 -23.77 -8.45
N SER A 199 -7.59 -24.92 -9.10
CA SER A 199 -6.58 -26.00 -9.12
C SER A 199 -5.35 -25.60 -9.92
N PHE A 200 -5.52 -24.98 -11.09
CA PHE A 200 -4.43 -24.45 -11.89
C PHE A 200 -3.57 -23.43 -11.11
N ILE A 201 -4.21 -22.46 -10.45
CA ILE A 201 -3.49 -21.47 -9.63
C ILE A 201 -2.76 -22.14 -8.47
N ALA A 202 -3.44 -23.00 -7.71
CA ALA A 202 -2.89 -23.64 -6.52
C ALA A 202 -1.76 -24.63 -6.85
N ASP A 203 -1.95 -25.46 -7.87
CA ASP A 203 -1.13 -26.64 -8.09
C ASP A 203 -0.07 -26.43 -9.19
N GLU A 204 -0.20 -25.39 -10.04
CA GLU A 204 0.77 -25.09 -11.10
C GLU A 204 1.43 -23.72 -10.93
N VAL A 205 0.66 -22.65 -10.74
CA VAL A 205 1.22 -21.27 -10.77
C VAL A 205 1.92 -20.88 -9.47
N ILE A 206 1.31 -21.16 -8.30
CA ILE A 206 1.92 -20.87 -6.99
C ILE A 206 3.30 -21.55 -6.83
N PRO A 207 3.45 -22.87 -7.13
CA PRO A 207 4.76 -23.52 -7.07
C PRO A 207 5.81 -22.83 -7.94
N GLU A 208 5.45 -22.44 -9.18
CA GLU A 208 6.39 -21.79 -10.09
C GLU A 208 6.78 -20.38 -9.60
N VAL A 209 5.83 -19.59 -9.09
CA VAL A 209 6.09 -18.27 -8.49
C VAL A 209 7.07 -18.40 -7.31
N ALA A 210 6.85 -19.39 -6.45
CA ALA A 210 7.66 -19.62 -5.25
C ALA A 210 9.06 -20.15 -5.58
N GLU A 211 9.17 -21.16 -6.46
CA GLU A 211 10.46 -21.71 -6.92
C GLU A 211 11.36 -20.61 -7.52
N ARG A 212 10.73 -19.67 -8.23
CA ARG A 212 11.43 -18.54 -8.85
C ARG A 212 11.66 -17.39 -7.88
N GLY A 213 11.09 -17.40 -6.67
CA GLY A 213 11.17 -16.35 -5.65
C GLY A 213 10.55 -15.02 -6.10
N LEU A 214 9.46 -15.05 -6.87
CA LEU A 214 8.89 -13.88 -7.55
C LEU A 214 7.97 -13.03 -6.68
N ALA A 215 7.45 -13.57 -5.58
CA ALA A 215 6.57 -12.85 -4.66
C ALA A 215 6.88 -13.22 -3.20
N GLU A 216 6.58 -12.30 -2.29
CA GLU A 216 6.62 -12.53 -0.83
C GLU A 216 5.25 -12.96 -0.30
N PHE A 217 4.18 -12.51 -0.97
CA PHE A 217 2.80 -12.73 -0.54
C PHE A 217 1.97 -13.46 -1.59
N CYS A 218 0.90 -14.10 -1.13
CA CYS A 218 -0.17 -14.64 -1.96
C CYS A 218 -1.49 -14.01 -1.53
N ASP A 219 -2.28 -13.52 -2.48
CA ASP A 219 -3.52 -12.79 -2.25
C ASP A 219 -4.67 -13.43 -3.06
N VAL A 220 -5.92 -13.18 -2.65
CA VAL A 220 -7.14 -13.64 -3.29
C VAL A 220 -8.23 -12.58 -3.19
N PHE A 221 -9.00 -12.40 -4.26
CA PHE A 221 -10.23 -11.63 -4.22
C PHE A 221 -11.43 -12.48 -3.79
N LEU A 222 -11.72 -12.49 -2.49
CA LEU A 222 -12.86 -13.21 -1.92
C LEU A 222 -14.10 -12.30 -1.96
N GLU A 223 -14.93 -12.48 -2.98
CA GLU A 223 -16.11 -11.67 -3.23
C GLU A 223 -17.20 -12.47 -3.96
N LYS A 224 -18.46 -12.06 -3.80
CA LYS A 224 -19.61 -12.65 -4.49
C LYS A 224 -19.45 -12.52 -6.01
N GLY A 225 -19.55 -13.65 -6.70
CA GLY A 225 -19.34 -13.73 -8.15
C GLY A 225 -17.87 -13.93 -8.55
N PHE A 226 -16.97 -13.92 -7.58
CA PHE A 226 -15.54 -14.24 -7.71
C PHE A 226 -15.24 -15.47 -6.84
N PHE A 227 -14.16 -15.46 -6.06
CA PHE A 227 -13.77 -16.61 -5.25
C PHE A 227 -14.61 -16.69 -3.97
N ASN A 228 -15.12 -17.89 -3.68
CA ASN A 228 -15.76 -18.16 -2.41
C ASN A 228 -14.72 -18.50 -1.32
N ARG A 229 -15.19 -18.63 -0.07
CA ARG A 229 -14.35 -18.90 1.10
C ARG A 229 -13.52 -20.18 1.01
N ASP A 230 -14.09 -21.27 0.48
CA ASP A 230 -13.38 -22.55 0.37
C ASP A 230 -12.27 -22.48 -0.69
N GLN A 231 -12.56 -21.83 -1.82
CA GLN A 231 -11.58 -21.59 -2.87
C GLN A 231 -10.44 -20.69 -2.40
N ALA A 232 -10.78 -19.56 -1.75
CA ALA A 232 -9.80 -18.64 -1.20
C ALA A 232 -8.92 -19.32 -0.15
N ARG A 233 -9.52 -20.11 0.76
CA ARG A 233 -8.76 -20.89 1.74
C ARG A 233 -7.81 -21.86 1.07
N ARG A 234 -8.24 -22.60 0.05
CA ARG A 234 -7.37 -23.54 -0.68
C ARG A 234 -6.15 -22.82 -1.26
N ILE A 235 -6.37 -21.71 -1.96
CA ILE A 235 -5.31 -20.94 -2.63
C ILE A 235 -4.31 -20.37 -1.60
N LEU A 236 -4.81 -19.71 -0.56
CA LEU A 236 -3.95 -19.06 0.44
C LEU A 236 -3.19 -20.09 1.28
N MET A 237 -3.81 -21.22 1.64
CA MET A 237 -3.11 -22.30 2.34
C MET A 237 -2.05 -22.96 1.45
N LYS A 238 -2.31 -23.07 0.15
CA LYS A 238 -1.30 -23.53 -0.81
C LYS A 238 -0.14 -22.55 -0.93
N GLY A 239 -0.41 -21.25 -0.98
CA GLY A 239 0.63 -20.21 -0.88
C GLY A 239 1.51 -20.39 0.36
N LYS A 240 0.90 -20.63 1.53
CA LYS A 240 1.65 -20.89 2.78
C LYS A 240 2.54 -22.13 2.72
N GLU A 241 2.11 -23.21 2.07
CA GLU A 241 2.95 -24.41 1.87
C GLU A 241 4.26 -24.07 1.13
N TYR A 242 4.22 -23.04 0.28
CA TYR A 242 5.34 -22.53 -0.50
C TYR A 242 5.97 -21.26 0.10
N ASN A 243 5.73 -20.96 1.38
CA ASN A 243 6.26 -19.81 2.11
C ASN A 243 5.80 -18.43 1.59
N LEU A 244 4.72 -18.36 0.81
CA LEU A 244 4.07 -17.10 0.48
C LEU A 244 3.13 -16.69 1.62
N ILE A 245 3.31 -15.47 2.12
CA ILE A 245 2.54 -14.97 3.27
C ILE A 245 1.14 -14.56 2.78
N PRO A 246 0.05 -14.99 3.44
CA PRO A 246 -1.29 -14.72 2.94
C PRO A 246 -1.72 -13.27 3.18
N LYS A 247 -2.34 -12.69 2.16
CA LYS A 247 -3.15 -11.47 2.14
C LYS A 247 -4.54 -11.80 1.58
N ILE A 248 -5.51 -10.91 1.79
CA ILE A 248 -6.86 -11.13 1.25
C ILE A 248 -7.58 -9.81 1.00
N HIS A 249 -8.10 -9.63 -0.21
CA HIS A 249 -9.14 -8.64 -0.47
C HIS A 249 -10.45 -9.18 0.11
N ALA A 250 -10.97 -8.49 1.12
CA ALA A 250 -12.00 -9.02 1.98
C ALA A 250 -13.17 -8.03 2.11
N ASP A 251 -14.37 -8.56 1.89
CA ASP A 251 -15.63 -7.88 2.21
C ASP A 251 -15.71 -6.47 1.58
N GLU A 252 -15.36 -6.33 0.30
CA GLU A 252 -15.30 -5.05 -0.41
C GLU A 252 -16.70 -4.58 -0.86
N LEU A 253 -17.39 -5.39 -1.65
CA LEU A 253 -18.69 -5.07 -2.24
C LEU A 253 -19.83 -5.74 -1.49
N SER A 254 -19.57 -6.92 -0.92
CA SER A 254 -20.53 -7.63 -0.08
C SER A 254 -19.84 -8.40 1.05
N TYR A 255 -20.58 -8.69 2.12
CA TYR A 255 -20.06 -9.53 3.18
C TYR A 255 -19.92 -10.98 2.69
N CYS A 256 -18.68 -11.47 2.65
CA CYS A 256 -18.34 -12.82 2.20
C CYS A 256 -17.54 -13.61 3.26
N GLY A 257 -17.27 -13.02 4.42
CA GLY A 257 -16.49 -13.63 5.49
C GLY A 257 -14.99 -13.57 5.24
N GLY A 258 -14.53 -12.61 4.43
CA GLY A 258 -13.11 -12.43 4.11
C GLY A 258 -12.28 -12.08 5.34
N ALA A 259 -12.74 -11.13 6.16
CA ALA A 259 -12.07 -10.77 7.41
C ALA A 259 -11.96 -11.95 8.39
N VAL A 260 -13.00 -12.79 8.45
CA VAL A 260 -13.02 -14.01 9.27
C VAL A 260 -11.97 -15.00 8.79
N LEU A 261 -11.92 -15.29 7.48
CA LEU A 261 -10.92 -16.18 6.91
C LEU A 261 -9.50 -15.65 7.13
N ALA A 262 -9.28 -14.33 6.95
CA ALA A 262 -7.99 -13.68 7.17
C ALA A 262 -7.43 -13.97 8.57
N ALA A 263 -8.28 -13.76 9.59
CA ALA A 263 -7.94 -14.05 10.98
C ALA A 263 -7.66 -15.54 11.22
N GLU A 264 -8.48 -16.44 10.67
CA GLU A 264 -8.34 -17.90 10.83
C GLU A 264 -7.00 -18.42 10.29
N ILE A 265 -6.56 -17.93 9.13
CA ILE A 265 -5.32 -18.39 8.49
C ILE A 265 -4.09 -17.58 8.93
N ASN A 266 -4.26 -16.59 9.80
CA ASN A 266 -3.25 -15.62 10.20
C ASN A 266 -2.64 -14.90 8.98
N ALA A 267 -3.50 -14.35 8.11
CA ALA A 267 -3.08 -13.43 7.06
C ALA A 267 -2.39 -12.21 7.66
N ILE A 268 -1.39 -11.67 6.96
CA ILE A 268 -0.70 -10.45 7.40
C ILE A 268 -1.65 -9.25 7.34
N SER A 269 -2.50 -9.20 6.32
CA SER A 269 -3.52 -8.17 6.15
C SER A 269 -4.84 -8.72 5.61
N ALA A 270 -5.91 -8.02 5.93
CA ALA A 270 -7.20 -8.08 5.26
C ALA A 270 -7.50 -6.67 4.73
N ASP A 271 -7.83 -6.60 3.45
CA ASP A 271 -7.80 -5.37 2.67
C ASP A 271 -9.24 -5.01 2.22
N HIS A 272 -9.52 -3.72 1.98
CA HIS A 272 -10.87 -3.12 1.79
C HIS A 272 -11.71 -3.02 3.07
N LEU A 273 -12.39 -4.11 3.45
CA LEU A 273 -13.26 -4.18 4.64
C LEU A 273 -14.45 -3.20 4.65
N LEU A 274 -14.93 -2.78 3.48
CA LEU A 274 -16.06 -1.86 3.33
C LEU A 274 -17.36 -2.43 3.92
N LYS A 275 -17.59 -3.73 3.74
CA LYS A 275 -18.78 -4.49 4.17
C LYS A 275 -18.46 -5.52 5.27
N ILE A 276 -17.40 -5.28 6.04
CA ILE A 276 -17.02 -6.14 7.15
C ILE A 276 -18.16 -6.28 8.18
N SER A 277 -18.39 -7.50 8.66
CA SER A 277 -19.37 -7.79 9.72
C SER A 277 -18.79 -7.59 11.12
N ASP A 278 -19.67 -7.54 12.13
CA ASP A 278 -19.25 -7.48 13.53
C ASP A 278 -18.44 -8.72 13.95
N GLU A 279 -18.79 -9.89 13.42
CA GLU A 279 -17.99 -11.11 13.58
C GLU A 279 -16.60 -10.92 12.95
N GLY A 280 -16.51 -10.38 11.73
CA GLY A 280 -15.24 -10.09 11.08
C GLY A 280 -14.34 -9.19 11.93
N ILE A 281 -14.92 -8.12 12.51
CA ILE A 281 -14.21 -7.22 13.43
C ILE A 281 -13.71 -7.97 14.67
N GLU A 282 -14.57 -8.78 15.30
CA GLU A 282 -14.18 -9.55 16.49
C GLU A 282 -13.04 -10.55 16.19
N ARG A 283 -13.11 -11.22 15.04
CA ARG A 283 -12.07 -12.15 14.58
C ARG A 283 -10.75 -11.46 14.30
N LEU A 284 -10.77 -10.33 13.59
CA LEU A 284 -9.57 -9.54 13.35
C LEU A 284 -8.96 -9.03 14.66
N ALA A 285 -9.77 -8.54 15.60
CA ALA A 285 -9.31 -8.06 16.91
C ALA A 285 -8.61 -9.14 17.75
N SER A 286 -8.95 -10.41 17.52
CA SER A 286 -8.36 -11.56 18.18
C SER A 286 -7.17 -12.16 17.41
N SER A 287 -6.75 -11.54 16.31
CA SER A 287 -5.66 -12.00 15.43
C SER A 287 -4.50 -10.99 15.39
N LYS A 288 -3.48 -11.29 14.57
CA LYS A 288 -2.40 -10.35 14.23
C LYS A 288 -2.61 -9.65 12.88
N THR A 289 -3.73 -9.92 12.21
CA THR A 289 -4.02 -9.40 10.88
C THR A 289 -4.27 -7.89 10.93
N ILE A 290 -3.63 -7.17 10.01
CA ILE A 290 -3.77 -5.71 9.87
C ILE A 290 -4.93 -5.41 8.92
N ALA A 291 -5.79 -4.47 9.32
CA ALA A 291 -6.85 -3.97 8.45
C ALA A 291 -6.27 -2.89 7.51
N VAL A 292 -6.11 -3.20 6.23
CA VAL A 292 -5.66 -2.24 5.21
C VAL A 292 -6.88 -1.60 4.56
N LEU A 293 -7.08 -0.31 4.80
CA LEU A 293 -8.28 0.40 4.35
C LEU A 293 -7.97 1.25 3.10
N LEU A 294 -8.89 1.21 2.14
CA LEU A 294 -8.68 1.72 0.78
C LEU A 294 -9.73 2.80 0.44
N PRO A 295 -9.64 4.01 1.04
CA PRO A 295 -10.70 5.00 0.93
C PRO A 295 -10.86 5.58 -0.48
N ALA A 296 -9.81 5.59 -1.30
CA ALA A 296 -9.89 6.08 -2.68
C ALA A 296 -10.75 5.16 -3.56
N THR A 297 -10.77 3.85 -3.27
CA THR A 297 -11.59 2.86 -3.98
C THR A 297 -13.07 3.21 -3.89
N VAL A 298 -13.54 3.65 -2.72
CA VAL A 298 -14.93 4.08 -2.48
C VAL A 298 -15.35 5.17 -3.48
N LEU A 299 -14.48 6.15 -3.74
CA LEU A 299 -14.75 7.20 -4.73
C LEU A 299 -14.82 6.65 -6.15
N SER A 300 -13.87 5.77 -6.52
CA SER A 300 -13.82 5.17 -7.87
C SER A 300 -15.02 4.27 -8.17
N LEU A 301 -15.57 3.62 -7.13
CA LEU A 301 -16.77 2.81 -7.21
C LEU A 301 -18.06 3.65 -7.17
N MET A 302 -17.95 4.96 -6.89
CA MET A 302 -19.09 5.85 -6.62
C MET A 302 -19.98 5.36 -5.46
N GLU A 303 -19.36 4.67 -4.50
CA GLU A 303 -20.01 4.20 -3.29
C GLU A 303 -20.10 5.31 -2.25
N LYS A 304 -21.05 5.16 -1.32
CA LYS A 304 -21.27 6.16 -0.26
C LYS A 304 -20.63 5.78 1.07
N GLU A 305 -20.50 4.49 1.30
CA GLU A 305 -20.06 3.93 2.58
C GLU A 305 -18.58 3.59 2.53
N PHE A 306 -17.84 4.12 3.51
CA PHE A 306 -16.43 3.79 3.73
C PHE A 306 -16.32 2.69 4.78
N ALA A 307 -15.18 1.99 4.78
CA ALA A 307 -14.87 1.02 5.83
C ALA A 307 -14.92 1.67 7.23
N PRO A 308 -15.38 0.95 8.27
CA PRO A 308 -15.67 1.51 9.58
C PRO A 308 -14.40 1.72 10.43
N ALA A 309 -13.46 2.56 9.97
CA ALA A 309 -12.16 2.77 10.60
C ALA A 309 -12.26 3.05 12.10
N ARG A 310 -13.23 3.88 12.53
CA ARG A 310 -13.40 4.17 13.96
C ARG A 310 -13.68 2.93 14.79
N LYS A 311 -14.60 2.09 14.34
CA LYS A 311 -14.95 0.82 14.99
C LYS A 311 -13.74 -0.11 15.03
N LEU A 312 -13.01 -0.23 13.92
CA LEU A 312 -11.80 -1.06 13.84
C LEU A 312 -10.71 -0.62 14.84
N ILE A 313 -10.43 0.68 14.88
CA ILE A 313 -9.44 1.25 15.79
C ILE A 313 -9.90 1.07 17.25
N GLU A 314 -11.15 1.38 17.58
CA GLU A 314 -11.70 1.17 18.93
C GLU A 314 -11.65 -0.29 19.38
N SER A 315 -11.86 -1.23 18.46
CA SER A 315 -11.71 -2.67 18.66
C SER A 315 -10.24 -3.14 18.74
N LYS A 316 -9.27 -2.22 18.79
CA LYS A 316 -7.83 -2.53 18.90
C LYS A 316 -7.27 -3.35 17.74
N ILE A 317 -7.86 -3.22 16.56
CA ILE A 317 -7.29 -3.76 15.31
C ILE A 317 -6.26 -2.75 14.81
N PRO A 318 -5.04 -3.17 14.44
CA PRO A 318 -4.10 -2.29 13.77
C PRO A 318 -4.63 -1.95 12.37
N VAL A 319 -4.66 -0.66 12.05
CA VAL A 319 -5.16 -0.13 10.76
C VAL A 319 -4.02 0.44 9.95
N ALA A 320 -3.96 0.10 8.68
CA ALA A 320 -3.10 0.67 7.65
C ALA A 320 -3.94 1.32 6.53
N LEU A 321 -3.32 2.17 5.72
CA LEU A 321 -3.93 2.82 4.57
C LEU A 321 -3.08 2.55 3.32
N ALA A 322 -3.72 2.55 2.16
CA ALA A 322 -3.06 2.43 0.86
C ALA A 322 -3.90 3.08 -0.24
N THR A 323 -3.28 3.34 -1.39
CA THR A 323 -3.95 3.96 -2.54
C THR A 323 -4.95 3.05 -3.21
N ASP A 324 -4.67 1.75 -3.23
CA ASP A 324 -5.29 0.82 -4.17
C ASP A 324 -5.13 1.29 -5.63
N LEU A 325 -3.94 1.82 -5.97
CA LEU A 325 -3.67 2.25 -7.34
C LEU A 325 -3.93 1.09 -8.30
N ASN A 326 -4.97 1.22 -9.13
CA ASN A 326 -5.36 0.24 -10.12
C ASN A 326 -6.14 0.94 -11.26
N PRO A 327 -6.39 0.29 -12.42
CA PRO A 327 -7.05 0.95 -13.54
C PRO A 327 -8.49 1.42 -13.26
N ASN A 328 -9.14 0.97 -12.19
CA ASN A 328 -10.43 1.48 -11.71
C ASN A 328 -10.24 2.60 -10.67
N CYS A 329 -9.39 2.40 -9.66
CA CYS A 329 -8.99 3.41 -8.68
C CYS A 329 -7.64 4.05 -9.08
N TYR A 330 -7.70 5.01 -10.00
CA TYR A 330 -6.50 5.56 -10.62
C TYR A 330 -5.94 6.75 -9.82
N THR A 331 -5.22 6.49 -8.73
CA THR A 331 -4.52 7.51 -7.95
C THR A 331 -3.24 6.99 -7.31
N GLU A 332 -2.15 7.72 -7.49
CA GLU A 332 -0.83 7.45 -6.90
C GLU A 332 -0.60 8.21 -5.58
N ASN A 333 -1.58 9.01 -5.15
CA ASN A 333 -1.41 10.04 -4.14
C ASN A 333 -1.82 9.58 -2.73
N MET A 334 -0.83 9.22 -1.90
CA MET A 334 -1.05 8.87 -0.49
C MET A 334 -1.57 10.04 0.38
N GLN A 335 -1.31 11.29 0.01
CA GLN A 335 -1.85 12.45 0.74
C GLN A 335 -3.37 12.55 0.54
N LEU A 336 -3.87 12.24 -0.66
CA LEU A 336 -5.31 12.12 -0.91
C LEU A 336 -5.93 11.00 -0.07
N VAL A 337 -5.26 9.85 0.04
CA VAL A 337 -5.72 8.73 0.88
C VAL A 337 -5.87 9.16 2.35
N ILE A 338 -4.85 9.85 2.88
CA ILE A 338 -4.88 10.41 4.24
C ILE A 338 -6.03 11.41 4.41
N GLN A 339 -6.24 12.30 3.42
CA GLN A 339 -7.37 13.24 3.43
C GLN A 339 -8.70 12.49 3.53
N LEU A 340 -8.95 11.51 2.66
CA LEU A 340 -10.20 10.75 2.66
C LEU A 340 -10.41 9.99 3.97
N ALA A 341 -9.36 9.39 4.52
CA ALA A 341 -9.41 8.72 5.81
C ALA A 341 -9.81 9.69 6.95
N CYS A 342 -9.27 10.90 6.96
CA CYS A 342 -9.67 11.91 7.94
C CYS A 342 -11.10 12.40 7.76
N TYR A 343 -11.48 12.80 6.54
CA TYR A 343 -12.78 13.43 6.28
C TYR A 343 -13.96 12.44 6.32
N TYR A 344 -13.80 11.26 5.73
CA TYR A 344 -14.89 10.30 5.57
C TYR A 344 -14.86 9.18 6.62
N MET A 345 -13.68 8.73 7.02
CA MET A 345 -13.53 7.63 7.99
C MET A 345 -13.30 8.11 9.43
N LYS A 346 -13.19 9.43 9.63
CA LYS A 346 -13.03 10.11 10.93
C LYS A 346 -11.78 9.68 11.70
N MET A 347 -10.72 9.30 10.99
CA MET A 347 -9.40 9.12 11.58
C MET A 347 -8.79 10.48 11.94
N THR A 348 -8.03 10.56 13.04
CA THR A 348 -7.23 11.76 13.31
C THR A 348 -6.07 11.85 12.30
N PRO A 349 -5.48 13.03 12.05
CA PRO A 349 -4.29 13.15 11.22
C PRO A 349 -3.13 12.25 11.69
N ALA A 350 -3.00 12.07 13.01
CA ALA A 350 -1.97 11.20 13.59
C ALA A 350 -2.25 9.71 13.31
N GLU A 351 -3.51 9.28 13.45
CA GLU A 351 -3.91 7.91 13.12
C GLU A 351 -3.70 7.59 11.64
N ALA A 352 -4.06 8.51 10.75
CA ALA A 352 -3.88 8.34 9.30
C ALA A 352 -2.40 8.31 8.91
N LEU A 353 -1.56 9.13 9.56
CA LEU A 353 -0.12 9.10 9.34
C LEU A 353 0.51 7.78 9.83
N VAL A 354 0.13 7.29 11.02
CA VAL A 354 0.52 5.94 11.49
C VAL A 354 0.12 4.86 10.51
N ALA A 355 -1.11 4.93 10.00
CA ALA A 355 -1.66 3.97 9.07
C ALA A 355 -0.95 3.98 7.71
N SER A 356 -0.40 5.13 7.30
CA SER A 356 0.30 5.32 6.01
C SER A 356 1.82 5.19 6.10
N THR A 357 2.35 4.81 7.26
CA THR A 357 3.79 4.67 7.53
C THR A 357 4.07 3.37 8.27
N ILE A 358 4.21 3.40 9.60
CA ILE A 358 4.66 2.24 10.38
C ILE A 358 3.69 1.07 10.31
N ASN A 359 2.37 1.28 10.38
CA ASN A 359 1.42 0.17 10.27
C ASN A 359 1.36 -0.40 8.85
N ALA A 360 1.52 0.44 7.82
CA ALA A 360 1.65 -0.01 6.45
C ALA A 360 2.94 -0.83 6.24
N ALA A 361 4.07 -0.44 6.86
CA ALA A 361 5.30 -1.23 6.85
C ALA A 361 5.11 -2.62 7.46
N TYR A 362 4.42 -2.72 8.60
CA TYR A 362 4.04 -4.01 9.19
C TYR A 362 3.08 -4.81 8.29
N ALA A 363 2.18 -4.16 7.56
CA ALA A 363 1.24 -4.83 6.66
C ALA A 363 1.93 -5.53 5.47
N ILE A 364 3.17 -5.13 5.15
CA ILE A 364 3.97 -5.67 4.05
C ILE A 364 5.29 -6.31 4.53
N GLY A 365 5.46 -6.50 5.85
CA GLY A 365 6.62 -7.16 6.44
C GLY A 365 7.94 -6.41 6.33
N LYS A 366 7.92 -5.07 6.23
CA LYS A 366 9.10 -4.20 6.09
C LYS A 366 9.32 -3.27 7.28
N GLU A 367 8.68 -3.53 8.42
CA GLU A 367 8.76 -2.72 9.62
C GLU A 367 10.18 -2.49 10.13
N HIS A 368 11.10 -3.43 9.92
CA HIS A 368 12.48 -3.33 10.41
C HIS A 368 13.34 -2.38 9.58
N GLU A 369 12.87 -2.00 8.40
CA GLU A 369 13.60 -1.19 7.42
C GLU A 369 13.02 0.21 7.33
N VAL A 370 11.68 0.33 7.24
CA VAL A 370 10.97 1.58 6.89
C VAL A 370 9.78 1.86 7.80
N GLY A 371 9.08 2.97 7.55
CA GLY A 371 7.84 3.36 8.23
C GLY A 371 8.03 4.16 9.52
N SER A 372 9.26 4.33 10.01
CA SER A 372 9.59 5.19 11.16
C SER A 372 11.00 5.76 11.07
N LEU A 373 11.24 6.86 11.78
CA LEU A 373 12.54 7.50 11.94
C LEU A 373 13.22 7.00 13.23
N ASP A 374 13.55 5.71 13.27
CA ASP A 374 14.32 5.11 14.36
C ASP A 374 15.83 5.06 14.01
N ILE A 375 16.68 5.27 15.01
CA ILE A 375 18.13 5.14 14.84
C ILE A 375 18.46 3.71 14.36
N GLY A 376 19.24 3.62 13.29
CA GLY A 376 19.65 2.38 12.63
C GLY A 376 18.76 1.95 11.46
N LYS A 377 17.55 2.50 11.33
CA LYS A 377 16.68 2.25 10.17
C LYS A 377 17.18 2.99 8.93
N GLN A 378 16.69 2.55 7.78
CA GLN A 378 16.95 3.18 6.49
C GLN A 378 16.46 4.64 6.51
N ALA A 379 17.26 5.55 5.96
CA ALA A 379 16.89 6.96 5.87
C ALA A 379 15.96 7.20 4.67
N ASP A 380 14.70 6.79 4.85
CA ASP A 380 13.59 7.05 3.94
C ASP A 380 12.69 8.13 4.54
N ILE A 381 12.80 9.34 4.00
CA ILE A 381 12.32 10.57 4.63
C ILE A 381 11.61 11.44 3.60
N VAL A 382 10.53 12.07 4.02
CA VAL A 382 9.81 13.09 3.25
C VAL A 382 9.90 14.42 3.99
N ILE A 383 10.27 15.46 3.26
CA ILE A 383 10.23 16.85 3.73
C ILE A 383 9.02 17.52 3.07
N LEU A 384 8.08 17.96 3.91
CA LEU A 384 6.86 18.65 3.50
C LEU A 384 7.05 20.16 3.63
N ASP A 385 6.62 20.92 2.62
CA ASP A 385 6.60 22.38 2.63
C ASP A 385 5.43 22.93 3.45
N CYS A 386 5.41 22.58 4.74
CA CYS A 386 4.42 23.02 5.70
C CYS A 386 4.95 22.90 7.14
N PRO A 387 4.47 23.73 8.08
CA PRO A 387 5.02 23.78 9.43
C PRO A 387 4.54 22.64 10.35
N SER A 388 3.54 21.85 9.93
CA SER A 388 3.04 20.71 10.70
C SER A 388 2.44 19.60 9.83
N TYR A 389 2.57 18.35 10.28
CA TYR A 389 1.97 17.17 9.63
C TYR A 389 0.44 17.27 9.48
N THR A 390 -0.21 18.08 10.33
CA THR A 390 -1.66 18.33 10.27
C THR A 390 -2.10 19.01 8.97
N PHE A 391 -1.18 19.61 8.22
CA PHE A 391 -1.45 20.18 6.91
C PHE A 391 -1.76 19.12 5.85
N ILE A 392 -1.30 17.87 6.01
CA ILE A 392 -1.52 16.79 5.03
C ILE A 392 -3.02 16.59 4.75
N PRO A 393 -3.88 16.39 5.77
CA PRO A 393 -5.31 16.35 5.54
C PRO A 393 -5.93 17.75 5.35
N TYR A 394 -5.38 18.80 5.96
CA TYR A 394 -6.00 20.14 5.94
C TYR A 394 -5.89 20.87 4.59
N HIS A 395 -4.72 20.83 3.94
CA HIS A 395 -4.50 21.43 2.63
C HIS A 395 -4.84 20.38 1.56
N PHE A 396 -6.13 20.24 1.29
CA PHE A 396 -6.66 19.14 0.49
C PHE A 396 -6.36 19.28 -1.01
N GLY A 397 -6.18 18.15 -1.69
CA GLY A 397 -6.06 18.08 -3.16
C GLY A 397 -4.74 18.57 -3.76
N VAL A 398 -3.73 18.89 -2.93
CA VAL A 398 -2.41 19.33 -3.39
C VAL A 398 -1.32 18.33 -3.00
N ASN A 399 -0.11 18.53 -3.53
CA ASN A 399 1.09 17.84 -3.08
C ASN A 399 1.89 18.77 -2.17
N LEU A 400 2.17 18.35 -0.94
CA LEU A 400 2.99 19.11 0.02
C LEU A 400 4.46 18.67 0.03
N VAL A 401 4.83 17.62 -0.69
CA VAL A 401 6.18 17.05 -0.66
C VAL A 401 7.14 17.96 -1.40
N GLU A 402 8.12 18.51 -0.70
CA GLU A 402 9.21 19.26 -1.34
C GLU A 402 10.35 18.33 -1.74
N LYS A 403 10.77 17.44 -0.83
CA LYS A 403 11.88 16.52 -1.08
C LYS A 403 11.56 15.13 -0.58
N VAL A 404 12.04 14.14 -1.33
CA VAL A 404 12.06 12.74 -0.90
C VAL A 404 13.50 12.25 -0.86
N ILE A 405 13.85 11.65 0.27
CA ILE A 405 15.14 11.05 0.54
C ILE A 405 14.91 9.55 0.65
N LYS A 406 15.71 8.76 -0.06
CA LYS A 406 15.66 7.30 -0.06
C LYS A 406 17.04 6.76 0.23
N LYS A 407 17.19 5.88 1.22
CA LYS A 407 18.50 5.33 1.63
C LYS A 407 19.54 6.45 1.81
N GLY A 408 19.11 7.57 2.39
CA GLY A 408 19.94 8.75 2.68
C GLY A 408 20.33 9.63 1.49
N LYS A 409 19.79 9.39 0.29
CA LYS A 409 20.02 10.22 -0.90
C LYS A 409 18.76 10.94 -1.31
N ILE A 410 18.88 12.22 -1.71
CA ILE A 410 17.76 12.94 -2.32
C ILE A 410 17.47 12.30 -3.68
N VAL A 411 16.23 11.84 -3.88
CA VAL A 411 15.79 11.15 -5.10
C VAL A 411 14.64 11.85 -5.82
N CYS A 412 13.99 12.81 -5.14
CA CYS A 412 12.97 13.66 -5.74
C CYS A 412 13.02 15.04 -5.07
N GLU A 413 12.94 16.09 -5.89
CA GLU A 413 12.72 17.46 -5.47
C GLU A 413 11.60 18.07 -6.31
N ASN A 414 10.49 18.41 -5.68
CA ASN A 414 9.39 19.10 -6.34
C ASN A 414 9.61 20.61 -6.31
N GLN A 415 9.19 21.27 -7.38
CA GLN A 415 9.14 22.73 -7.48
C GLN A 415 7.67 23.13 -7.49
N PHE A 416 7.29 24.04 -6.59
CA PHE A 416 5.93 24.56 -6.46
C PHE A 416 5.80 25.98 -7.01
#